data_AF-A0A368S1B5-F1
#
_entry.id   AF-A0A368S1B5-F1
#
_cell.length_a   1.000
_cell.length_b   1.000
_cell.length_c   1.000
_cell.angle_alpha   90.00
_cell.angle_beta   90.00
_cell.angle_gamma   90.00
#
_symmetry.space_group_name_H-M   'P 1'
#
loop_
_entity.id
_entity.type
_entity.pdbx_description
1 polymer ?
#
loop_
_entity_poly.entity_id
_entity_poly.type
_entity_poly.pdbx_seq_one_letter_code
_entity_poly.pdbx_strand_id
1 'polypeptide(L)'
;MKHTRRRKAKATKKKAQIPDTPRQKETPGGRRACWSDSDEPQSKFIMYDDDSGKVIDFKKDGPKYFESVLGDHRSVVSLVASADGGCVVCSGTVVDHEDKQIWILTSATLVRKPDTQFEAYKKEEIKIEVVLHNGDTVEGSLEMCNLHYNIAIVAIEYRDSLGCLPAVQLWDLPLYYSLQPRPVIALGRNVNSKAMVSWGQLVRENSELDCKELMVCLCGISEDFIGGPIMDSENRFLGIVYSFEETAPFLPADIAARCIQYHKKERALPWLRIRVQALHTLDLDVLETICSKFARPPSGLVVDKICDTSTENYGGIEVGDIISKLDGVALYSVAQFTAMFLDKFEVALDTSDAVTLQMDGVEVLWFRQAVLLMKA
;
A
#
# COMPACT_ATOMS: atom_id res chain seq x y z
N MET A 1 19.82 -85.31 -28.18
CA MET A 1 20.43 -85.05 -29.50
C MET A 1 21.17 -83.71 -29.43
N LYS A 2 22.47 -83.70 -29.76
CA LYS A 2 23.34 -82.53 -29.78
C LYS A 2 22.96 -81.62 -30.95
N HIS A 3 23.00 -80.30 -30.78
CA HIS A 3 23.51 -79.40 -31.82
C HIS A 3 24.05 -78.09 -31.23
N THR A 4 25.13 -77.64 -31.85
CA THR A 4 26.11 -76.68 -31.35
C THR A 4 26.13 -75.47 -32.29
N ARG A 5 26.31 -74.27 -31.70
CA ARG A 5 26.93 -73.05 -32.25
C ARG A 5 26.33 -72.35 -33.49
N ARG A 6 26.06 -71.04 -33.32
CA ARG A 6 26.85 -69.99 -34.02
C ARG A 6 26.85 -68.65 -33.28
N ARG A 7 28.05 -68.12 -33.09
CA ARG A 7 28.36 -66.76 -32.59
C ARG A 7 28.15 -65.73 -33.71
N LYS A 8 27.70 -64.53 -33.36
CA LYS A 8 28.19 -63.27 -33.94
C LYS A 8 28.48 -62.30 -32.79
N ALA A 9 29.61 -61.62 -32.88
CA ALA A 9 30.13 -60.68 -31.91
C ALA A 9 30.39 -59.32 -32.57
N LYS A 10 30.56 -58.30 -31.71
CA LYS A 10 30.89 -56.87 -31.91
C LYS A 10 29.64 -55.97 -32.06
N ALA A 11 29.53 -54.82 -31.40
CA ALA A 11 30.57 -53.96 -30.83
C ALA A 11 30.14 -53.20 -29.57
N THR A 12 31.13 -52.92 -28.75
CA THR A 12 31.17 -52.15 -27.51
C THR A 12 30.79 -50.68 -27.71
N LYS A 13 29.98 -50.10 -26.81
CA LYS A 13 30.03 -48.69 -26.43
C LYS A 13 29.62 -48.53 -24.97
N LYS A 14 30.60 -48.22 -24.12
CA LYS A 14 30.41 -47.71 -22.75
C LYS A 14 29.71 -46.35 -22.84
N LYS A 15 28.68 -46.11 -22.03
CA LYS A 15 28.32 -44.76 -21.56
C LYS A 15 27.72 -44.85 -20.15
N ALA A 16 28.50 -44.23 -19.26
CA ALA A 16 28.21 -43.62 -17.97
C ALA A 16 26.89 -43.91 -17.25
N GLN A 17 27.06 -44.34 -15.99
CA GLN A 17 26.07 -44.43 -14.93
C GLN A 17 25.43 -43.08 -14.65
N ILE A 18 24.10 -43.10 -14.55
CA ILE A 18 23.26 -42.08 -13.92
C ILE A 18 23.20 -42.47 -12.43
N PRO A 19 23.51 -41.57 -11.47
CA PRO A 19 23.18 -41.82 -10.08
C PRO A 19 21.73 -41.44 -9.81
N ASP A 20 20.99 -42.39 -9.25
CA ASP A 20 19.65 -42.24 -8.71
C ASP A 20 19.57 -41.10 -7.69
N THR A 21 18.61 -40.19 -7.90
CA THR A 21 18.17 -39.21 -6.90
C THR A 21 17.17 -39.88 -5.96
N PRO A 22 17.36 -39.88 -4.63
CA PRO A 22 16.36 -40.39 -3.72
C PRO A 22 15.19 -39.41 -3.58
N ARG A 23 13.98 -39.92 -3.82
CA ARG A 23 12.69 -39.29 -3.52
C ARG A 23 12.65 -38.79 -2.07
N GLN A 24 12.52 -37.47 -1.87
CA GLN A 24 12.06 -36.92 -0.61
C GLN A 24 10.53 -36.79 -0.61
N LYS A 25 9.93 -37.29 0.46
CA LYS A 25 8.51 -37.15 0.79
C LYS A 25 8.17 -35.66 0.94
N GLU A 26 7.22 -35.19 0.17
CA GLU A 26 6.53 -33.93 0.46
C GLU A 26 5.64 -34.11 1.69
N THR A 27 5.79 -33.19 2.64
CA THR A 27 4.79 -32.92 3.68
C THR A 27 4.47 -31.42 3.59
N PRO A 28 3.20 -31.00 3.62
CA PRO A 28 2.81 -29.60 3.51
C PRO A 28 2.86 -28.94 4.90
N GLY A 29 3.65 -27.88 5.04
CA GLY A 29 3.77 -27.12 6.29
C GLY A 29 4.11 -25.67 6.01
N GLY A 30 3.29 -24.76 6.53
CA GLY A 30 3.38 -23.32 6.38
C GLY A 30 4.72 -22.73 6.83
N ARG A 31 5.16 -21.70 6.12
CA ARG A 31 6.32 -20.90 6.53
C ARG A 31 5.88 -19.81 7.48
N ARG A 32 5.97 -20.13 8.76
CA ARG A 32 6.21 -19.17 9.83
C ARG A 32 7.60 -18.57 9.58
N ALA A 33 7.72 -17.26 9.37
CA ALA A 33 9.02 -16.61 9.31
C ALA A 33 9.49 -16.32 10.74
N CYS A 34 10.62 -16.92 11.07
CA CYS A 34 11.28 -16.86 12.37
C CYS A 34 12.10 -15.57 12.53
N TRP A 35 12.35 -15.26 13.80
CA TRP A 35 13.17 -14.16 14.30
C TRP A 35 14.59 -14.21 13.71
N SER A 36 15.19 -13.05 13.50
CA SER A 36 16.63 -12.90 13.31
C SER A 36 17.14 -11.79 14.22
N ASP A 37 17.82 -12.20 15.28
CA ASP A 37 18.83 -11.38 15.95
C ASP A 37 20.02 -11.24 14.98
N SER A 38 20.21 -10.05 14.43
CA SER A 38 21.47 -9.68 13.79
C SER A 38 21.81 -8.22 14.10
N ASP A 39 22.88 -8.03 14.86
CA ASP A 39 23.63 -6.77 14.93
C ASP A 39 24.18 -6.45 13.53
N GLU A 40 23.40 -5.73 12.72
CA GLU A 40 23.83 -5.19 11.43
C GLU A 40 24.24 -3.71 11.52
N PRO A 41 25.21 -3.27 10.68
CA PRO A 41 25.78 -1.95 10.79
C PRO A 41 24.73 -0.92 10.41
N GLN A 42 24.41 0.00 11.34
CA GLN A 42 23.45 1.08 11.09
C GLN A 42 23.83 1.83 9.81
N SER A 43 23.05 1.63 8.75
CA SER A 43 23.17 2.36 7.48
C SER A 43 23.18 3.86 7.78
N LYS A 44 24.18 4.55 7.25
CA LYS A 44 24.27 6.01 7.29
C LYS A 44 23.63 6.51 6.00
N PHE A 45 22.37 6.93 6.09
CA PHE A 45 21.65 7.56 4.98
C PHE A 45 22.15 8.99 4.81
N ILE A 46 22.68 9.25 3.62
CA ILE A 46 23.31 10.51 3.24
C ILE A 46 22.64 10.95 1.95
N MET A 47 21.94 12.09 1.99
CA MET A 47 21.34 12.70 0.80
C MET A 47 22.13 13.92 0.35
N TYR A 48 22.07 14.27 -0.93
CA TYR A 48 22.55 15.55 -1.46
C TYR A 48 21.34 16.46 -1.71
N ASP A 49 21.37 17.67 -1.18
CA ASP A 49 20.41 18.73 -1.49
C ASP A 49 20.76 19.31 -2.86
N ASP A 50 19.93 19.07 -3.87
CA ASP A 50 20.15 19.50 -5.26
C ASP A 50 20.10 21.03 -5.42
N ASP A 51 19.46 21.76 -4.49
CA ASP A 51 19.33 23.21 -4.54
C ASP A 51 20.48 23.96 -3.83
N SER A 52 21.17 23.29 -2.89
CA SER A 52 22.28 23.89 -2.10
C SER A 52 23.61 23.15 -2.17
N GLY A 53 23.66 21.98 -2.84
CA GLY A 53 24.82 21.10 -2.90
C GLY A 53 25.22 20.50 -1.54
N LYS A 54 24.38 20.62 -0.51
CA LYS A 54 24.70 20.23 0.85
C LYS A 54 24.28 18.78 1.11
N VAL A 55 25.18 18.02 1.71
CA VAL A 55 24.87 16.69 2.20
C VAL A 55 23.97 16.77 3.44
N ILE A 56 22.75 16.23 3.37
CA ILE A 56 21.82 16.06 4.49
C ILE A 56 22.14 14.73 5.16
N ASP A 57 22.55 14.80 6.42
CA ASP A 57 22.76 13.63 7.27
C ASP A 57 21.56 13.55 8.22
N PHE A 58 20.61 12.66 7.92
CA PHE A 58 19.37 12.54 8.70
C PHE A 58 19.61 12.22 10.18
N LYS A 59 20.76 11.63 10.54
CA LYS A 59 21.11 11.40 11.95
C LYS A 59 21.58 12.68 12.65
N LYS A 60 22.22 13.61 11.93
CA LYS A 60 22.71 14.90 12.47
C LYS A 60 21.72 16.04 12.34
N ASP A 61 20.96 16.08 11.25
CA ASP A 61 19.98 17.13 10.95
C ASP A 61 18.60 16.80 11.55
N GLY A 62 18.40 15.58 12.04
CA GLY A 62 17.19 15.12 12.76
C GLY A 62 16.64 16.08 13.82
N PRO A 63 17.46 16.81 14.61
CA PRO A 63 16.95 17.79 15.58
C PRO A 63 16.16 18.95 14.97
N LYS A 64 16.46 19.38 13.73
CA LYS A 64 15.70 20.47 13.08
C LYS A 64 14.28 20.03 12.70
N TYR A 65 14.14 18.78 12.34
CA TYR A 65 12.85 18.17 12.04
C TYR A 65 12.18 17.60 13.31
N PHE A 66 12.89 17.47 14.42
CA PHE A 66 12.33 17.08 15.70
C PHE A 66 11.32 18.10 16.21
N GLU A 67 11.60 19.40 16.04
CA GLU A 67 10.65 20.47 16.36
C GLU A 67 9.37 20.40 15.52
N SER A 68 9.46 19.93 14.27
CA SER A 68 8.30 19.75 13.40
C SER A 68 7.45 18.56 13.86
N VAL A 69 8.06 17.42 14.21
CA VAL A 69 7.37 16.22 14.74
C VAL A 69 6.62 16.47 16.05
N LEU A 70 7.06 17.43 16.87
CA LEU A 70 6.38 17.79 18.13
C LEU A 70 4.97 18.37 17.92
N GLY A 71 4.63 18.88 16.74
CA GLY A 71 3.28 19.37 16.44
C GLY A 71 2.23 18.26 16.48
N ASP A 72 2.51 17.16 15.77
CA ASP A 72 1.52 16.14 15.44
C ASP A 72 1.64 14.84 16.24
N HIS A 73 2.68 14.68 17.08
CA HIS A 73 2.83 13.48 17.92
C HIS A 73 1.61 13.18 18.80
N ARG A 74 0.80 14.20 19.15
CA ARG A 74 -0.44 14.04 19.93
C ARG A 74 -1.59 13.44 19.13
N SER A 75 -1.55 13.54 17.81
CA SER A 75 -2.51 12.89 16.89
C SER A 75 -2.20 11.39 16.72
N VAL A 76 -0.99 10.96 17.05
CA VAL A 76 -0.55 9.58 16.86
C VAL A 76 -0.76 8.77 18.13
N VAL A 77 -1.38 7.60 17.98
CA VAL A 77 -1.77 6.69 19.06
C VAL A 77 -1.23 5.29 18.80
N SER A 78 -1.16 4.46 19.83
CA SER A 78 -0.93 3.01 19.68
C SER A 78 -2.26 2.29 19.80
N LEU A 79 -2.50 1.30 18.95
CA LEU A 79 -3.70 0.46 18.97
C LEU A 79 -3.29 -0.97 19.25
N VAL A 80 -3.97 -1.59 20.22
CA VAL A 80 -3.80 -3.01 20.56
C VAL A 80 -5.13 -3.69 20.31
N ALA A 81 -5.17 -4.58 19.34
CA ALA A 81 -6.35 -5.39 19.07
C ALA A 81 -6.13 -6.83 19.56
N SER A 82 -7.12 -7.39 20.23
CA SER A 82 -7.07 -8.74 20.80
C SER A 82 -8.30 -9.54 20.37
N ALA A 83 -8.06 -10.73 19.80
CA ALA A 83 -9.08 -11.69 19.38
C ALA A 83 -8.48 -13.11 19.39
N ASP A 84 -9.29 -14.12 19.66
CA ASP A 84 -8.92 -15.55 19.63
C ASP A 84 -7.64 -15.92 20.42
N GLY A 85 -7.33 -15.17 21.48
CA GLY A 85 -6.13 -15.37 22.31
C GLY A 85 -4.82 -14.83 21.71
N GLY A 86 -4.88 -14.17 20.54
CA GLY A 86 -3.78 -13.40 19.96
C GLY A 86 -3.96 -11.90 20.15
N CYS A 87 -2.88 -11.14 19.91
CA CYS A 87 -2.95 -9.68 19.83
C CYS A 87 -2.08 -9.15 18.67
N VAL A 88 -2.52 -8.02 18.11
CA VAL A 88 -1.80 -7.26 17.09
C VAL A 88 -1.67 -5.83 17.58
N VAL A 89 -0.51 -5.23 17.34
CA VAL A 89 -0.24 -3.83 17.67
C VAL A 89 -0.04 -3.07 16.37
N CYS A 90 -0.65 -1.89 16.28
CA CYS A 90 -0.40 -0.93 15.21
C CYS A 90 -0.26 0.47 15.80
N SER A 91 0.31 1.38 15.01
CA SER A 91 0.12 2.82 15.19
C SER A 91 -1.16 3.28 14.48
N GLY A 92 -1.65 4.45 14.85
CA GLY A 92 -2.73 5.11 14.13
C GLY A 92 -2.70 6.62 14.30
N THR A 93 -3.43 7.33 13.46
CA THR A 93 -3.46 8.78 13.41
C THR A 93 -4.89 9.28 13.52
N VAL A 94 -5.14 10.26 14.39
CA VAL A 94 -6.42 10.96 14.45
C VAL A 94 -6.59 11.76 13.17
N VAL A 95 -7.66 11.46 12.42
CA VAL A 95 -7.94 12.07 11.11
C VAL A 95 -9.24 12.87 11.10
N ASP A 96 -10.14 12.64 12.05
CA ASP A 96 -11.41 13.35 12.10
C ASP A 96 -12.08 13.33 13.47
N HIS A 97 -13.00 14.27 13.67
CA HIS A 97 -13.91 14.34 14.81
C HIS A 97 -15.36 14.34 14.30
N GLU A 98 -16.04 13.21 14.47
CA GLU A 98 -17.43 13.01 14.05
C GLU A 98 -18.33 13.01 15.29
N ASP A 99 -19.15 14.06 15.47
CA ASP A 99 -20.00 14.28 16.64
C ASP A 99 -19.27 14.13 17.98
N LYS A 100 -19.41 12.96 18.62
CA LYS A 100 -18.81 12.57 19.91
C LYS A 100 -17.79 11.44 19.74
N GLN A 101 -17.28 11.25 18.54
CA GLN A 101 -16.30 10.24 18.22
C GLN A 101 -15.06 10.87 17.60
N ILE A 102 -13.91 10.33 17.96
CA ILE A 102 -12.63 10.66 17.35
C ILE A 102 -12.27 9.49 16.45
N TRP A 103 -12.05 9.76 15.17
CA TRP A 103 -11.73 8.74 14.17
C TRP A 103 -10.23 8.63 13.99
N ILE A 104 -9.73 7.41 14.17
CA ILE A 104 -8.32 7.07 14.07
C ILE A 104 -8.14 6.19 12.84
N LEU A 105 -7.37 6.67 11.88
CA LEU A 105 -6.93 5.90 10.72
C LEU A 105 -5.73 5.02 11.10
N THR A 106 -5.82 3.75 10.76
CA THR A 106 -4.78 2.74 10.99
C THR A 106 -4.78 1.70 9.87
N SER A 107 -3.88 0.71 9.96
CA SER A 107 -3.81 -0.41 9.03
C SER A 107 -4.89 -1.45 9.32
N ALA A 108 -5.49 -2.04 8.27
CA ALA A 108 -6.41 -3.17 8.44
C ALA A 108 -5.72 -4.43 8.98
N THR A 109 -4.39 -4.49 8.99
CA THR A 109 -3.62 -5.53 9.69
C THR A 109 -4.05 -5.66 11.15
N LEU A 110 -4.43 -4.56 11.81
CA LEU A 110 -4.90 -4.54 13.19
C LEU A 110 -6.09 -5.49 13.44
N VAL A 111 -6.97 -5.64 12.45
CA VAL A 111 -8.24 -6.37 12.59
C VAL A 111 -8.36 -7.57 11.64
N ARG A 112 -7.30 -7.90 10.92
CA ARG A 112 -7.26 -9.03 9.98
C ARG A 112 -7.22 -10.36 10.74
N LYS A 113 -7.95 -11.37 10.26
CA LYS A 113 -7.86 -12.72 10.85
C LYS A 113 -6.52 -13.37 10.51
N PRO A 114 -5.86 -14.06 11.47
CA PRO A 114 -4.62 -14.77 11.23
C PRO A 114 -4.75 -15.74 10.05
N ASP A 115 -3.66 -15.91 9.29
CA ASP A 115 -3.56 -16.85 8.17
C ASP A 115 -4.57 -16.61 7.01
N THR A 116 -5.21 -15.44 6.94
CA THR A 116 -6.11 -15.06 5.84
C THR A 116 -5.69 -13.75 5.19
N GLN A 117 -6.00 -13.60 3.90
CA GLN A 117 -5.79 -12.34 3.16
C GLN A 117 -7.05 -11.49 3.01
N PHE A 118 -8.23 -12.10 3.17
CA PHE A 118 -9.52 -11.52 2.77
C PHE A 118 -10.54 -11.47 3.90
N GLU A 119 -10.18 -11.88 5.12
CA GLU A 119 -11.08 -11.88 6.26
C GLU A 119 -10.57 -10.96 7.37
N ALA A 120 -11.51 -10.19 7.92
CA ALA A 120 -11.30 -9.36 9.10
C ALA A 120 -12.29 -9.78 10.19
N TYR A 121 -11.91 -9.52 11.45
CA TYR A 121 -12.82 -9.62 12.57
C TYR A 121 -13.91 -8.56 12.46
N LYS A 122 -15.12 -8.92 12.89
CA LYS A 122 -16.21 -7.97 13.08
C LYS A 122 -16.05 -7.21 14.39
N LYS A 123 -16.76 -6.09 14.52
CA LYS A 123 -16.75 -5.21 15.72
C LYS A 123 -17.01 -5.98 17.02
N GLU A 124 -17.87 -7.00 17.00
CA GLU A 124 -18.24 -7.79 18.18
C GLU A 124 -17.24 -8.93 18.47
N GLU A 125 -16.34 -9.23 17.54
CA GLU A 125 -15.39 -10.35 17.62
C GLU A 125 -14.00 -9.89 18.12
N ILE A 126 -13.76 -8.58 18.19
CA ILE A 126 -12.46 -8.01 18.50
C ILE A 126 -12.54 -6.94 19.58
N LYS A 127 -11.58 -6.97 20.51
CA LYS A 127 -11.39 -5.90 21.49
C LYS A 127 -10.25 -5.01 21.05
N ILE A 128 -10.49 -3.70 20.94
CA ILE A 128 -9.46 -2.72 20.56
C ILE A 128 -9.23 -1.76 21.73
N GLU A 129 -7.98 -1.64 22.16
CA GLU A 129 -7.53 -0.65 23.14
C GLU A 129 -6.65 0.38 22.43
N VAL A 130 -6.91 1.66 22.71
CA VAL A 130 -6.16 2.79 22.13
C VAL A 130 -5.37 3.45 23.25
N VAL A 131 -4.04 3.42 23.14
CA VAL A 131 -3.10 4.08 24.04
C VAL A 131 -2.73 5.45 23.47
N LEU A 132 -3.16 6.49 24.18
CA LEU A 132 -3.03 7.89 23.79
C LEU A 132 -1.66 8.45 24.14
N HIS A 133 -1.35 9.64 23.63
CA HIS A 133 -0.04 10.28 23.80
C HIS A 133 0.34 10.61 25.25
N ASN A 134 -0.64 10.69 26.15
CA ASN A 134 -0.45 10.96 27.58
C ASN A 134 -0.30 9.67 28.42
N GLY A 135 -0.43 8.50 27.79
CA GLY A 135 -0.37 7.19 28.43
C GLY A 135 -1.73 6.63 28.85
N ASP A 136 -2.82 7.38 28.68
CA ASP A 136 -4.16 6.88 28.95
C ASP A 136 -4.57 5.82 27.93
N THR A 137 -5.25 4.78 28.40
CA THR A 137 -5.83 3.74 27.54
C THR A 137 -7.35 3.88 27.53
N VAL A 138 -7.92 3.93 26.33
CA VAL A 138 -9.36 3.94 26.12
C VAL A 138 -9.80 2.78 25.23
N GLU A 139 -11.06 2.40 25.35
CA GLU A 139 -11.66 1.40 24.46
C GLU A 139 -11.97 2.04 23.10
N GLY A 140 -11.60 1.35 22.02
CA GLY A 140 -11.93 1.74 20.65
C GLY A 140 -12.90 0.74 20.01
N SER A 141 -13.70 1.24 19.07
CA SER A 141 -14.60 0.44 18.24
C SER A 141 -14.18 0.45 16.78
N LEU A 142 -14.21 -0.70 16.12
CA LEU A 142 -14.02 -0.78 14.68
C LEU A 142 -15.24 -0.18 13.96
N GLU A 143 -15.02 0.86 13.16
CA GLU A 143 -16.09 1.51 12.36
C GLU A 143 -15.97 1.18 10.87
N MET A 144 -14.74 1.15 10.35
CA MET A 144 -14.48 0.86 8.94
C MET A 144 -13.32 -0.12 8.80
N CYS A 145 -13.42 -1.06 7.87
CA CYS A 145 -12.30 -1.88 7.43
C CYS A 145 -12.35 -2.06 5.91
N ASN A 146 -11.24 -1.77 5.24
CA ASN A 146 -11.04 -2.05 3.82
C ASN A 146 -9.72 -2.84 3.65
N LEU A 147 -9.84 -4.13 3.34
CA LEU A 147 -8.69 -5.02 3.15
C LEU A 147 -7.96 -4.79 1.82
N HIS A 148 -8.60 -4.17 0.82
CA HIS A 148 -8.00 -3.90 -0.48
C HIS A 148 -6.93 -2.80 -0.38
N TYR A 149 -7.28 -1.66 0.23
CA TYR A 149 -6.34 -0.59 0.53
C TYR A 149 -5.60 -0.79 1.87
N ASN A 150 -5.91 -1.88 2.58
CA ASN A 150 -5.36 -2.26 3.87
C ASN A 150 -5.51 -1.20 4.97
N ILE A 151 -6.68 -0.58 5.08
CA ILE A 151 -6.97 0.48 6.06
C ILE A 151 -8.13 0.14 6.97
N ALA A 152 -8.11 0.69 8.18
CA ALA A 152 -9.22 0.63 9.11
C ALA A 152 -9.43 1.97 9.82
N ILE A 153 -10.68 2.26 10.20
CA ILE A 153 -11.04 3.34 11.12
C ILE A 153 -11.45 2.73 12.44
N VAL A 154 -10.78 3.16 13.50
CA VAL A 154 -11.18 2.90 14.88
C VAL A 154 -11.73 4.20 15.47
N ALA A 155 -12.93 4.16 16.03
CA ALA A 155 -13.49 5.27 16.77
C ALA A 155 -13.24 5.12 18.27
N ILE A 156 -12.98 6.23 18.93
CA ILE A 156 -13.04 6.34 20.39
C ILE A 156 -14.08 7.38 20.78
N GLU A 157 -14.81 7.14 21.86
CA GLU A 157 -15.77 8.12 22.37
C GLU A 157 -15.05 9.34 22.94
N TYR A 158 -15.46 10.53 22.52
CA TYR A 158 -15.00 11.79 23.08
C TYR A 158 -15.42 11.90 24.55
N ARG A 159 -14.46 12.25 25.40
CA ARG A 159 -14.67 12.62 26.81
C ARG A 159 -13.88 13.88 27.09
N ASP A 160 -14.43 14.79 27.90
CA ASP A 160 -13.77 16.06 28.24
C ASP A 160 -12.35 15.86 28.81
N SER A 161 -12.10 14.70 29.45
CA SER A 161 -10.79 14.28 29.98
C SER A 161 -9.73 13.96 28.91
N LEU A 162 -10.13 13.66 27.67
CA LEU A 162 -9.21 13.36 26.56
C LEU A 162 -8.53 14.61 26.01
N GLY A 163 -9.07 15.79 26.31
CA GLY A 163 -8.70 17.02 25.62
C GLY A 163 -9.04 16.96 24.12
N CYS A 164 -8.76 18.04 23.39
CA CYS A 164 -8.87 18.03 21.93
C CYS A 164 -7.63 17.33 21.36
N LEU A 165 -7.73 16.04 21.03
CA LEU A 165 -6.71 15.38 20.21
C LEU A 165 -6.64 16.12 18.86
N PRO A 166 -5.47 16.50 18.35
CA PRO A 166 -5.39 17.16 17.06
C PRO A 166 -5.65 16.15 15.95
N ALA A 167 -6.52 16.49 15.00
CA ALA A 167 -6.74 15.74 13.78
C ALA A 167 -5.80 16.23 12.67
N VAL A 168 -5.16 15.30 11.97
CA VAL A 168 -4.40 15.62 10.76
C VAL A 168 -5.35 15.81 9.59
N GLN A 169 -4.97 16.67 8.65
CA GLN A 169 -5.77 16.91 7.46
C GLN A 169 -5.34 15.97 6.33
N LEU A 170 -6.31 15.34 5.68
CA LEU A 170 -6.09 14.45 4.53
C LEU A 170 -6.20 15.27 3.23
N TRP A 171 -5.08 15.81 2.76
CA TRP A 171 -5.02 16.61 1.54
C TRP A 171 -4.63 15.77 0.33
N ASP A 172 -5.07 16.21 -0.85
CA ASP A 172 -4.54 15.72 -2.12
C ASP A 172 -3.03 16.03 -2.22
N LEU A 173 -2.23 15.01 -2.53
CA LEU A 173 -0.80 15.12 -2.67
C LEU A 173 -0.43 15.79 -3.99
N PRO A 174 0.43 16.82 -3.95
CA PRO A 174 1.05 17.35 -5.14
C PRO A 174 1.75 16.28 -6.00
N LEU A 175 1.60 16.38 -7.32
CA LEU A 175 2.17 15.44 -8.30
C LEU A 175 3.67 15.16 -8.12
N TYR A 176 4.44 16.11 -7.61
CA TYR A 176 5.88 15.91 -7.41
C TYR A 176 6.21 14.80 -6.41
N TYR A 177 5.30 14.41 -5.51
CA TYR A 177 5.51 13.27 -4.62
C TYR A 177 5.62 11.96 -5.40
N SER A 178 4.85 11.81 -6.48
CA SER A 178 4.99 10.62 -7.34
C SER A 178 6.19 10.71 -8.29
N LEU A 179 6.71 11.91 -8.55
CA LEU A 179 7.68 12.14 -9.64
C LEU A 179 9.11 12.39 -9.20
N GLN A 180 9.35 12.72 -7.93
CA GLN A 180 10.66 13.11 -7.42
C GLN A 180 10.92 12.49 -6.04
N PRO A 181 12.12 11.93 -5.81
CA PRO A 181 12.50 11.49 -4.49
C PRO A 181 12.53 12.66 -3.50
N ARG A 182 12.07 12.44 -2.26
CA ARG A 182 12.01 13.49 -1.23
C ARG A 182 12.22 12.96 0.18
N PRO A 183 12.81 13.76 1.09
CA PRO A 183 12.87 13.44 2.51
C PRO A 183 11.47 13.20 3.10
N VAL A 184 11.34 12.17 3.92
CA VAL A 184 10.11 11.82 4.62
C VAL A 184 10.38 11.36 6.04
N ILE A 185 9.35 11.45 6.87
CA ILE A 185 9.36 11.12 8.29
C ILE A 185 8.24 10.12 8.55
N ALA A 186 8.57 8.92 8.99
CA ALA A 186 7.59 7.99 9.56
C ALA A 186 7.51 8.23 11.06
N LEU A 187 6.29 8.32 11.58
CA LEU A 187 6.02 8.49 13.01
C LEU A 187 5.13 7.33 13.46
N GLY A 188 5.39 6.83 14.66
CA GLY A 188 4.59 5.78 15.28
C GLY A 188 4.50 5.98 16.78
N ARG A 189 3.67 5.19 17.44
CA ARG A 189 3.60 5.12 18.90
C ARG A 189 3.48 3.67 19.33
N ASN A 190 4.37 3.26 20.22
CA ASN A 190 4.31 1.91 20.79
C ASN A 190 3.35 1.82 21.97
N VAL A 191 3.11 0.59 22.44
CA VAL A 191 2.22 0.26 23.55
C VAL A 191 2.56 0.94 24.88
N ASN A 192 3.79 1.44 25.03
CA ASN A 192 4.22 2.17 26.22
C ASN A 192 3.98 3.68 26.09
N SER A 193 3.17 4.10 25.12
CA SER A 193 2.93 5.49 24.75
C SER A 193 4.20 6.27 24.40
N LYS A 194 5.24 5.61 23.89
CA LYS A 194 6.43 6.31 23.41
C LYS A 194 6.31 6.57 21.92
N ALA A 195 6.42 7.84 21.53
CA ALA A 195 6.54 8.21 20.13
C ALA A 195 7.86 7.66 19.55
N MET A 196 7.82 7.20 18.31
CA MET A 196 8.95 6.64 17.58
C MET A 196 9.03 7.35 16.23
N VAL A 197 10.23 7.67 15.78
CA VAL A 197 10.45 8.41 14.54
C VAL A 197 11.48 7.66 13.71
N SER A 198 11.21 7.54 12.41
CA SER A 198 12.17 7.07 11.43
C SER A 198 12.25 8.07 10.28
N TRP A 199 13.46 8.26 9.78
CA TRP A 199 13.77 9.17 8.69
C TRP A 199 14.12 8.37 7.46
N GLY A 200 13.72 8.86 6.30
CA GLY A 200 14.10 8.23 5.06
C GLY A 200 13.77 9.08 3.84
N GLN A 201 13.69 8.40 2.71
CA GLN A 201 13.48 9.02 1.42
C GLN A 201 12.36 8.31 0.69
N LEU A 202 11.37 9.07 0.22
CA LEU A 202 10.42 8.63 -0.77
C LEU A 202 11.15 8.39 -2.09
N VAL A 203 10.93 7.24 -2.72
CA VAL A 203 11.62 6.82 -3.96
C VAL A 203 10.61 6.51 -5.06
N ARG A 204 11.10 6.48 -6.30
CA ARG A 204 10.29 6.15 -7.49
C ARG A 204 10.33 4.67 -7.80
N GLU A 205 9.77 3.89 -6.90
CA GLU A 205 9.70 2.45 -7.03
C GLU A 205 8.25 1.99 -6.90
N ASN A 206 7.95 0.86 -7.54
CA ASN A 206 6.66 0.20 -7.34
C ASN A 206 6.73 -0.60 -6.06
N SER A 207 5.66 -0.59 -5.28
CA SER A 207 5.54 -1.54 -4.18
C SER A 207 5.46 -2.97 -4.75
N GLU A 208 6.17 -3.87 -4.09
CA GLU A 208 6.06 -5.31 -4.33
C GLU A 208 4.78 -5.92 -3.72
N LEU A 209 4.09 -5.15 -2.88
CA LEU A 209 2.75 -5.50 -2.40
C LEU A 209 1.72 -5.44 -3.56
N ASP A 210 0.60 -6.13 -3.37
CA ASP A 210 -0.43 -6.28 -4.41
C ASP A 210 -1.14 -4.96 -4.80
N CYS A 211 -1.09 -3.94 -3.94
CA CYS A 211 -1.71 -2.63 -4.15
C CYS A 211 -0.75 -1.70 -4.92
N LYS A 212 -1.11 -1.38 -6.17
CA LYS A 212 -0.28 -0.59 -7.09
C LYS A 212 -0.34 0.92 -6.85
N GLU A 213 -1.26 1.32 -5.99
CA GLU A 213 -1.44 2.68 -5.52
C GLU A 213 -0.42 3.07 -4.44
N LEU A 214 0.26 2.09 -3.82
CA LEU A 214 1.24 2.34 -2.78
C LEU A 214 2.46 3.07 -3.32
N MET A 215 2.92 4.02 -2.53
CA MET A 215 4.19 4.71 -2.74
C MET A 215 5.25 4.09 -1.83
N VAL A 216 6.53 4.13 -2.22
CA VAL A 216 7.61 3.46 -1.49
C VAL A 216 8.57 4.47 -0.90
N CYS A 217 8.96 4.27 0.36
CA CYS A 217 10.08 4.98 0.95
C CYS A 217 11.10 4.02 1.56
N LEU A 218 12.35 4.47 1.60
CA LEU A 218 13.46 3.78 2.24
C LEU A 218 13.60 4.33 3.66
N CYS A 219 12.77 3.81 4.58
CA CYS A 219 12.80 4.15 6.00
C CYS A 219 13.02 2.88 6.82
N GLY A 220 13.95 2.90 7.77
CA GLY A 220 14.10 1.79 8.71
C GLY A 220 12.97 1.83 9.75
N ILE A 221 11.91 1.05 9.55
CA ILE A 221 10.75 0.99 10.45
C ILE A 221 10.55 -0.41 11.01
N SER A 222 10.07 -0.49 12.26
CA SER A 222 9.58 -1.73 12.85
C SER A 222 8.08 -1.91 12.59
N GLU A 223 7.53 -3.07 12.94
CA GLU A 223 6.09 -3.33 12.87
C GLU A 223 5.25 -2.34 13.70
N ASP A 224 5.82 -1.77 14.77
CA ASP A 224 5.12 -0.78 15.60
C ASP A 224 4.77 0.51 14.85
N PHE A 225 5.38 0.78 13.68
CA PHE A 225 5.02 1.93 12.82
C PHE A 225 3.80 1.67 11.94
N ILE A 226 3.42 0.40 11.72
CA ILE A 226 2.34 0.03 10.79
C ILE A 226 1.06 0.77 11.17
N GLY A 227 0.44 1.44 10.20
CA GLY A 227 -0.76 2.26 10.38
C GLY A 227 -0.51 3.68 10.90
N GLY A 228 0.73 4.01 11.28
CA GLY A 228 1.14 5.36 11.65
C GLY A 228 1.32 6.27 10.43
N PRO A 229 1.47 7.59 10.66
CA PRO A 229 1.60 8.55 9.58
C PRO A 229 3.01 8.55 8.96
N ILE A 230 3.07 8.81 7.67
CA ILE A 230 4.26 9.31 6.99
C ILE A 230 4.05 10.76 6.57
N MET A 231 5.05 11.60 6.77
CA MET A 231 4.95 13.05 6.62
C MET A 231 6.14 13.63 5.86
N ASP A 232 5.97 14.82 5.29
CA ASP A 232 7.08 15.60 4.76
C ASP A 232 7.74 16.53 5.81
N SER A 233 8.73 17.32 5.38
CA SER A 233 9.42 18.30 6.22
C SER A 233 8.53 19.44 6.74
N GLU A 234 7.35 19.65 6.15
CA GLU A 234 6.35 20.65 6.54
C GLU A 234 5.25 20.04 7.41
N ASN A 235 5.43 18.79 7.88
CA ASN A 235 4.45 18.01 8.62
C ASN A 235 3.14 17.76 7.86
N ARG A 236 3.17 17.79 6.52
CA ARG A 236 2.00 17.38 5.75
C ARG A 236 1.89 15.87 5.80
N PHE A 237 0.72 15.40 6.24
CA PHE A 237 0.38 13.99 6.23
C PHE A 237 0.33 13.48 4.78
N LEU A 238 1.25 12.57 4.44
CA LEU A 238 1.35 11.97 3.12
C LEU A 238 0.57 10.67 3.01
N GLY A 239 0.37 9.97 4.12
CA GLY A 239 -0.32 8.69 4.10
C GLY A 239 -0.04 7.84 5.33
N ILE A 240 -0.46 6.57 5.25
CA ILE A 240 -0.24 5.57 6.30
C ILE A 240 0.82 4.57 5.88
N VAL A 241 1.75 4.28 6.79
CA VAL A 241 2.91 3.45 6.48
C VAL A 241 2.65 1.97 6.81
N TYR A 242 3.26 1.10 6.00
CA TYR A 242 3.33 -0.34 6.16
C TYR A 242 4.80 -0.76 6.20
N SER A 243 5.08 -1.91 6.81
CA SER A 243 6.41 -2.52 6.80
C SER A 243 6.47 -3.63 5.76
N PHE A 244 7.47 -3.59 4.87
CA PHE A 244 7.72 -4.66 3.90
C PHE A 244 9.22 -4.77 3.60
N GLU A 245 9.82 -5.86 4.08
CA GLU A 245 11.27 -6.11 3.98
C GLU A 245 12.09 -4.91 4.48
N GLU A 246 12.97 -4.35 3.65
CA GLU A 246 13.78 -3.18 3.97
C GLU A 246 13.12 -1.85 3.55
N THR A 247 11.88 -1.91 3.07
CA THR A 247 11.12 -0.75 2.58
C THR A 247 9.92 -0.44 3.46
N ALA A 248 9.43 0.78 3.31
CA ALA A 248 8.23 1.27 3.96
C ALA A 248 7.23 1.74 2.89
N PRO A 249 6.42 0.83 2.31
CA PRO A 249 5.31 1.24 1.45
C PRO A 249 4.28 2.03 2.26
N PHE A 250 3.60 2.98 1.63
CA PHE A 250 2.50 3.70 2.27
C PHE A 250 1.33 3.93 1.33
N LEU A 251 0.12 3.91 1.88
CA LEU A 251 -1.08 4.31 1.14
C LEU A 251 -1.21 5.84 1.16
N PRO A 252 -1.26 6.51 0.01
CA PRO A 252 -1.41 7.95 -0.07
C PRO A 252 -2.67 8.49 0.62
N ALA A 253 -2.54 9.65 1.25
CA ALA A 253 -3.63 10.35 1.94
C ALA A 253 -4.85 10.56 1.03
N ASP A 254 -4.64 10.83 -0.26
CA ASP A 254 -5.64 11.00 -1.31
C ASP A 254 -6.66 9.85 -1.31
N ILE A 255 -6.17 8.62 -1.23
CA ILE A 255 -6.99 7.41 -1.32
C ILE A 255 -7.67 7.15 0.02
N ALA A 256 -6.93 7.30 1.12
CA ALA A 256 -7.50 7.17 2.46
C ALA A 256 -8.66 8.14 2.70
N ALA A 257 -8.52 9.40 2.26
CA ALA A 257 -9.56 10.42 2.35
C ALA A 257 -10.85 9.98 1.63
N ARG A 258 -10.72 9.48 0.40
CA ARG A 258 -11.87 9.01 -0.40
C ARG A 258 -12.51 7.77 0.21
N CYS A 259 -11.72 6.84 0.74
CA CYS A 259 -12.26 5.69 1.45
C CYS A 259 -13.13 6.10 2.65
N ILE A 260 -12.65 7.05 3.45
CA ILE A 260 -13.38 7.61 4.59
C ILE A 260 -14.65 8.32 4.13
N GLN A 261 -14.59 9.11 3.06
CA GLN A 261 -15.76 9.80 2.49
C GLN A 261 -16.85 8.83 2.02
N TYR A 262 -16.47 7.76 1.32
CA TYR A 262 -17.41 6.71 0.90
C TYR A 262 -18.07 6.05 2.11
N HIS A 263 -17.29 5.72 3.13
CA HIS A 263 -17.81 5.14 4.35
C HIS A 263 -18.80 6.05 5.08
N LYS A 264 -18.50 7.35 5.22
CA LYS A 264 -19.43 8.33 5.81
C LYS A 264 -20.75 8.45 5.06
N LYS A 265 -20.74 8.19 3.74
CA LYS A 265 -21.94 8.18 2.89
C LYS A 265 -22.62 6.81 2.84
N GLU A 266 -22.16 5.84 3.63
CA GLU A 266 -22.61 4.43 3.63
C GLU A 266 -22.53 3.79 2.22
N ARG A 267 -21.54 4.19 1.42
CA ARG A 267 -21.33 3.71 0.05
C ARG A 267 -20.28 2.62 -0.01
N ALA A 268 -20.49 1.65 -0.89
CA ALA A 268 -19.46 0.70 -1.25
C ALA A 268 -18.39 1.38 -2.11
N LEU A 269 -17.11 1.09 -1.84
CA LEU A 269 -16.02 1.56 -2.68
C LEU A 269 -16.04 0.83 -4.02
N PRO A 270 -15.93 1.55 -5.16
CA PRO A 270 -15.88 0.92 -6.47
C PRO A 270 -14.54 0.23 -6.68
N TRP A 271 -14.56 -0.86 -7.44
CA TRP A 271 -13.35 -1.63 -7.75
C TRP A 271 -12.97 -1.41 -9.20
N LEU A 272 -11.80 -0.81 -9.41
CA LEU A 272 -11.22 -0.75 -10.73
C LEU A 272 -10.67 -2.14 -11.08
N ARG A 273 -11.34 -2.83 -12.00
CA ARG A 273 -10.97 -4.17 -12.48
C ARG A 273 -9.82 -4.15 -13.51
N ILE A 274 -9.06 -3.06 -13.55
CA ILE A 274 -7.89 -2.87 -14.41
C ILE A 274 -6.69 -2.62 -13.50
N ARG A 275 -5.65 -3.44 -13.63
CA ARG A 275 -4.35 -3.16 -13.02
C ARG A 275 -3.50 -2.38 -13.99
N VAL A 276 -2.92 -1.31 -13.49
CA VAL A 276 -2.08 -0.39 -14.26
C VAL A 276 -0.79 -0.11 -13.51
N GLN A 277 0.25 0.23 -14.26
CA GLN A 277 1.56 0.63 -13.73
C GLN A 277 1.98 1.97 -14.33
N ALA A 278 2.61 2.81 -13.51
CA ALA A 278 3.06 4.11 -13.97
C ALA A 278 4.27 3.96 -14.90
N LEU A 279 4.27 4.66 -16.04
CA LEU A 279 5.36 4.54 -17.00
C LEU A 279 6.72 4.90 -16.40
N HIS A 280 6.77 5.92 -15.55
CA HIS A 280 8.01 6.41 -14.95
C HIS A 280 8.63 5.46 -13.90
N THR A 281 7.95 4.35 -13.57
CA THR A 281 8.44 3.31 -12.66
C THR A 281 8.74 1.99 -13.38
N LEU A 282 8.67 1.97 -14.71
CA LEU A 282 9.03 0.80 -15.53
C LEU A 282 10.54 0.67 -15.70
N ASP A 283 10.98 -0.56 -15.95
CA ASP A 283 12.36 -0.85 -16.33
C ASP A 283 12.74 -0.17 -17.65
N LEU A 284 14.03 0.13 -17.79
CA LEU A 284 14.55 0.93 -18.90
C LEU A 284 14.31 0.26 -20.27
N ASP A 285 14.39 -1.06 -20.35
CA ASP A 285 14.16 -1.83 -21.57
C ASP A 285 12.68 -1.79 -22.03
N VAL A 286 11.75 -1.85 -21.07
CA VAL A 286 10.32 -1.65 -21.34
C VAL A 286 10.06 -0.22 -21.81
N LEU A 287 10.67 0.77 -21.15
CA LEU A 287 10.58 2.18 -21.55
C LEU A 287 11.14 2.45 -22.95
N GLU A 288 12.28 1.85 -23.31
CA GLU A 288 12.86 1.95 -24.64
C GLU A 288 11.92 1.36 -25.70
N THR A 289 11.32 0.21 -25.40
CA THR A 289 10.34 -0.43 -26.29
C THR A 289 9.14 0.48 -26.54
N ILE A 290 8.61 1.11 -25.49
CA ILE A 290 7.52 2.09 -25.60
C ILE A 290 7.99 3.31 -26.41
N CYS A 291 9.15 3.90 -26.09
CA CYS A 291 9.67 5.08 -26.79
C CYS A 291 9.96 4.84 -28.27
N SER A 292 10.23 3.58 -28.69
CA SER A 292 10.38 3.25 -30.11
C SER A 292 9.09 3.42 -30.92
N LYS A 293 7.93 3.35 -30.25
CA LYS A 293 6.59 3.44 -30.85
C LYS A 293 6.00 4.85 -30.80
N PHE A 294 6.48 5.70 -29.88
CA PHE A 294 5.95 7.04 -29.66
C PHE A 294 6.99 8.13 -29.94
N ALA A 295 6.63 9.16 -30.70
CA ALA A 295 7.54 10.26 -31.06
C ALA A 295 8.04 11.10 -29.87
N ARG A 296 7.37 10.99 -28.71
CA ARG A 296 7.78 11.57 -27.42
C ARG A 296 7.42 10.57 -26.32
N PRO A 297 8.21 10.47 -25.24
CA PRO A 297 7.88 9.61 -24.11
C PRO A 297 6.54 10.05 -23.52
N PRO A 298 5.51 9.18 -23.52
CA PRO A 298 4.22 9.53 -22.95
C PRO A 298 4.31 9.59 -21.42
N SER A 299 3.58 10.52 -20.80
CA SER A 299 3.12 10.32 -19.42
C SER A 299 1.90 9.42 -19.46
N GLY A 300 1.76 8.53 -18.48
CA GLY A 300 0.58 7.69 -18.41
C GLY A 300 0.81 6.43 -17.60
N LEU A 301 -0.21 5.59 -17.65
CA LEU A 301 -0.26 4.30 -16.97
C LEU A 301 -0.43 3.21 -18.02
N VAL A 302 0.48 2.23 -18.04
CA VAL A 302 0.34 1.05 -18.89
C VAL A 302 -0.65 0.09 -18.25
N VAL A 303 -1.51 -0.53 -19.06
CA VAL A 303 -2.46 -1.56 -18.60
C VAL A 303 -1.74 -2.90 -18.53
N ASP A 304 -1.50 -3.39 -17.32
CA ASP A 304 -0.81 -4.68 -17.11
C ASP A 304 -1.78 -5.86 -17.21
N LYS A 305 -2.99 -5.67 -16.67
CA LYS A 305 -3.97 -6.75 -16.53
C LYS A 305 -5.39 -6.21 -16.48
N ILE A 306 -6.30 -6.92 -17.12
CA ILE A 306 -7.75 -6.76 -16.94
C ILE A 306 -8.24 -7.98 -16.14
N CYS A 307 -8.94 -7.74 -15.04
CA CYS A 307 -9.31 -8.77 -14.07
C CYS A 307 -10.58 -9.56 -14.43
N ASP A 308 -11.23 -9.25 -15.55
CA ASP A 308 -12.44 -9.91 -16.05
C ASP A 308 -12.18 -10.67 -17.35
N THR A 309 -13.11 -11.56 -17.70
CA THR A 309 -12.99 -12.46 -18.86
C THR A 309 -13.50 -11.86 -20.18
N SER A 310 -14.28 -10.77 -20.18
CA SER A 310 -14.81 -10.14 -21.41
C SER A 310 -14.28 -8.73 -21.63
N THR A 311 -13.52 -8.53 -22.70
CA THR A 311 -12.95 -7.23 -23.12
C THR A 311 -13.99 -6.21 -23.58
N GLU A 312 -15.20 -6.66 -23.95
CA GLU A 312 -16.32 -5.80 -24.35
C GLU A 312 -16.77 -4.84 -23.24
N ASN A 313 -16.48 -5.17 -21.98
CA ASN A 313 -16.85 -4.40 -20.80
C ASN A 313 -15.84 -3.29 -20.44
N TYR A 314 -14.85 -3.00 -21.28
CA TYR A 314 -13.85 -1.95 -21.03
C TYR A 314 -13.67 -1.00 -22.21
N GLY A 315 -14.70 -0.89 -23.07
CA GLY A 315 -14.74 0.03 -24.21
C GLY A 315 -13.51 -0.02 -25.10
N GLY A 316 -12.96 -1.23 -25.25
CA GLY A 316 -11.83 -1.51 -26.10
C GLY A 316 -10.46 -1.19 -25.49
N ILE A 317 -10.37 -0.97 -24.16
CA ILE A 317 -9.10 -0.99 -23.43
C ILE A 317 -8.56 -2.43 -23.43
N GLU A 318 -7.29 -2.57 -23.81
CA GLU A 318 -6.58 -3.83 -23.88
C GLU A 318 -5.31 -3.81 -23.02
N VAL A 319 -4.79 -5.00 -22.67
CA VAL A 319 -3.49 -5.11 -22.00
C VAL A 319 -2.40 -4.55 -22.92
N GLY A 320 -1.55 -3.69 -22.37
CA GLY A 320 -0.52 -2.95 -23.09
C GLY A 320 -0.94 -1.55 -23.56
N ASP A 321 -2.21 -1.18 -23.46
CA ASP A 321 -2.65 0.19 -23.72
C ASP A 321 -2.06 1.16 -22.70
N ILE A 322 -1.85 2.42 -23.12
CA ILE A 322 -1.39 3.49 -22.24
C ILE A 322 -2.56 4.46 -21.99
N ILE A 323 -2.97 4.54 -20.73
CA ILE A 323 -3.94 5.51 -20.23
C ILE A 323 -3.18 6.78 -19.88
N SER A 324 -3.22 7.76 -20.79
CA SER A 324 -2.45 9.01 -20.64
C SER A 324 -3.22 10.12 -19.92
N LYS A 325 -4.56 10.08 -19.99
CA LYS A 325 -5.44 11.12 -19.44
C LYS A 325 -6.76 10.56 -18.92
N LEU A 326 -7.29 11.23 -17.90
CA LEU A 326 -8.65 11.05 -17.39
C LEU A 326 -9.30 12.44 -17.27
N ASP A 327 -10.44 12.67 -17.93
CA ASP A 327 -11.08 14.02 -18.02
C ASP A 327 -10.14 15.15 -18.45
N GLY A 328 -9.28 14.85 -19.42
CA GLY A 328 -8.33 15.83 -19.95
C GLY A 328 -7.11 16.10 -19.06
N VAL A 329 -7.10 15.62 -17.80
CA VAL A 329 -5.95 15.71 -16.89
C VAL A 329 -4.95 14.62 -17.22
N ALA A 330 -3.67 14.98 -17.31
CA ALA A 330 -2.59 14.02 -17.54
C ALA A 330 -2.35 13.15 -16.30
N LEU A 331 -2.17 11.85 -16.54
CA LEU A 331 -1.90 10.86 -15.50
C LEU A 331 -0.41 10.57 -15.38
N TYR A 332 0.06 10.51 -14.13
CA TYR A 332 1.46 10.24 -13.81
C TYR A 332 1.61 9.07 -12.85
N SER A 333 0.66 8.85 -11.94
CA SER A 333 0.73 7.77 -10.94
C SER A 333 -0.60 7.03 -10.82
N VAL A 334 -0.51 5.78 -10.34
CA VAL A 334 -1.68 4.93 -10.08
C VAL A 334 -2.52 5.52 -8.95
N ALA A 335 -1.88 6.13 -7.95
CA ALA A 335 -2.56 6.81 -6.86
C ALA A 335 -3.43 7.98 -7.36
N GLN A 336 -2.87 8.85 -8.21
CA GLN A 336 -3.61 9.95 -8.83
C GLN A 336 -4.81 9.44 -9.63
N PHE A 337 -4.61 8.42 -10.44
CA PHE A 337 -5.68 7.84 -11.25
C PHE A 337 -6.79 7.22 -10.40
N THR A 338 -6.43 6.52 -9.33
CA THR A 338 -7.38 5.91 -8.38
C THR A 338 -8.19 6.98 -7.66
N ALA A 339 -7.52 8.02 -7.15
CA ALA A 339 -8.16 9.17 -6.51
C ALA A 339 -9.22 9.81 -7.44
N MET A 340 -8.82 10.13 -8.68
CA MET A 340 -9.73 10.69 -9.68
C MET A 340 -10.87 9.74 -10.04
N PHE A 341 -10.61 8.43 -10.13
CA PHE A 341 -11.64 7.43 -10.42
C PHE A 341 -12.70 7.38 -9.31
N LEU A 342 -12.27 7.38 -8.05
CA LEU A 342 -13.15 7.39 -6.89
C LEU A 342 -14.01 8.65 -6.85
N ASP A 343 -13.45 9.83 -7.16
CA ASP A 343 -14.20 11.09 -7.21
C ASP A 343 -15.29 11.07 -8.27
N LYS A 344 -14.94 10.61 -9.48
CA LYS A 344 -15.94 10.54 -10.55
C LYS A 344 -17.05 9.55 -10.25
N PHE A 345 -16.72 8.40 -9.69
CA PHE A 345 -17.71 7.39 -9.37
C PHE A 345 -18.68 7.93 -8.30
N GLU A 346 -18.16 8.72 -7.36
CA GLU A 346 -18.95 9.37 -6.33
C GLU A 346 -19.97 10.35 -6.94
N VAL A 347 -19.53 11.22 -7.84
CA VAL A 347 -20.40 12.15 -8.58
C VAL A 347 -21.43 11.40 -9.43
N ALA A 348 -21.01 10.30 -10.07
CA ALA A 348 -21.91 9.52 -10.94
C ALA A 348 -23.04 8.86 -10.14
N LEU A 349 -22.77 8.37 -8.92
CA LEU A 349 -23.81 7.83 -8.02
C LEU A 349 -24.85 8.87 -7.61
N ASP A 350 -24.49 10.15 -7.56
CA ASP A 350 -25.42 11.24 -7.25
C ASP A 350 -26.29 11.66 -8.45
N THR A 351 -25.95 11.21 -9.66
CA THR A 351 -26.70 11.51 -10.89
C THR A 351 -27.62 10.35 -11.28
N SER A 352 -28.92 10.62 -11.46
CA SER A 352 -29.96 9.66 -11.86
C SER A 352 -29.76 9.00 -13.25
N ASP A 353 -28.71 9.36 -14.00
CA ASP A 353 -28.43 8.89 -15.37
C ASP A 353 -27.36 7.78 -15.42
N ALA A 354 -26.91 7.27 -14.27
CA ALA A 354 -25.99 6.15 -14.18
C ALA A 354 -26.65 4.84 -14.65
N VAL A 355 -26.18 4.29 -15.78
CA VAL A 355 -26.45 2.88 -16.12
C VAL A 355 -25.53 2.01 -15.26
N THR A 356 -26.02 1.64 -14.08
CA THR A 356 -25.39 0.64 -13.20
C THR A 356 -25.60 -0.74 -13.81
N LEU A 357 -24.53 -1.37 -14.29
CA LEU A 357 -24.57 -2.81 -14.60
C LEU A 357 -24.32 -3.57 -13.30
N GLN A 358 -25.39 -4.11 -12.71
CA GLN A 358 -25.24 -5.09 -11.64
C GLN A 358 -24.80 -6.43 -12.24
N MET A 359 -23.59 -6.85 -11.92
CA MET A 359 -23.16 -8.24 -12.06
C MET A 359 -22.61 -8.69 -10.70
N ASP A 360 -23.20 -9.75 -10.15
CA ASP A 360 -22.77 -10.43 -8.91
C ASP A 360 -22.54 -9.53 -7.68
N GLY A 361 -23.42 -8.54 -7.46
CA GLY A 361 -23.39 -7.72 -6.24
C GLY A 361 -22.25 -6.70 -6.17
N VAL A 362 -21.55 -6.45 -7.28
CA VAL A 362 -20.54 -5.39 -7.42
C VAL A 362 -21.06 -4.36 -8.43
N GLU A 363 -21.11 -3.09 -8.02
CA GLU A 363 -21.48 -1.99 -8.92
C GLU A 363 -20.30 -1.67 -9.85
N VAL A 364 -20.49 -1.91 -11.16
CA VAL A 364 -19.54 -1.53 -12.21
C VAL A 364 -20.18 -0.42 -13.03
N LEU A 365 -19.56 0.77 -13.01
CA LEU A 365 -20.03 1.95 -13.73
C LEU A 365 -19.08 2.27 -14.87
N TRP A 366 -19.64 2.43 -16.07
CA TRP A 366 -18.89 2.65 -17.30
C TRP A 366 -18.97 4.11 -17.76
N PHE A 367 -17.83 4.81 -17.82
CA PHE A 367 -17.76 6.19 -18.27
C PHE A 367 -17.71 6.29 -19.81
N ARG A 368 -18.69 6.97 -20.42
CA ARG A 368 -18.67 7.35 -21.84
C ARG A 368 -17.84 8.63 -22.14
N GLN A 369 -17.14 9.22 -21.17
CA GLN A 369 -16.37 10.46 -21.36
C GLN A 369 -14.84 10.24 -21.35
N ALA A 370 -14.26 10.46 -22.53
CA ALA A 370 -12.87 10.80 -22.87
C ALA A 370 -11.72 10.22 -22.01
N VAL A 371 -11.55 8.89 -22.03
CA VAL A 371 -10.22 8.29 -21.81
C VAL A 371 -9.43 8.47 -23.11
N LEU A 372 -8.35 9.26 -23.11
CA LEU A 372 -7.43 9.28 -24.25
C LEU A 372 -6.52 8.06 -24.16
N LEU A 373 -6.94 7.00 -24.85
CA LEU A 373 -6.15 5.79 -25.04
C LEU A 373 -5.10 6.03 -26.11
N MET A 374 -3.83 5.87 -25.74
CA MET A 374 -2.75 5.68 -26.71
C MET A 374 -2.58 4.18 -26.89
N LYS A 375 -3.05 3.66 -28.03
CA LYS A 375 -2.81 2.27 -28.43
C LYS A 375 -1.37 2.11 -28.88
N ALA A 376 -0.69 1.09 -28.35
CA ALA A 376 0.69 0.75 -28.70
C ALA A 376 0.78 -0.16 -29.94
#